data_AF-A0A210PLL0-F1
#
_entry.id   AF-A0A210PLL0-F1
#
_cell.length_a   1.000
_cell.length_b   1.000
_cell.length_c   1.000
_cell.angle_alpha   90.00
_cell.angle_beta   90.00
_cell.angle_gamma   90.00
#
_symmetry.space_group_name_H-M   'P 1'
#
loop_
_entity.id
_entity.type
_entity.pdbx_description
1 polymer ?
#
loop_
_entity_poly.entity_id
_entity_poly.type
_entity_poly.pdbx_seq_one_letter_code
_entity_poly.pdbx_strand_id
1 'polypeptide(L)'
;MSLMTKTMSKAMYTLLFTVSCMLVVVQGLFHSCKEIYANNPHSVSGVYEIMNRKQEPFTVYCDFYADYGYTYVINTTSVQVDIADLYTSTAHAMIRHINVVGIQKESKMEQISTYSKIPLSFQYNTHAGYANPYNHQQMAPYLYLGFLPVSVAQNRNQQGYRVNGVDYLFTNCDSNPNSYFAFYFNHNDHLPINYGRCCDSTLMHDWITHAHDIPKPRYLPPEFFFFFELHMGGCGGYAIPPTIIHDVQGAALGLRFDYDNPCAHSPCLNGGSCFPDGTHTFCECSEGYIGTHCETAV
;
A
#
# COMPACT_ATOMS: atom_id res chain seq x y z
N MET A 1 42.14 -57.50 -12.36
CA MET A 1 43.13 -56.50 -12.81
C MET A 1 42.38 -55.38 -13.52
N SER A 2 42.57 -54.09 -13.23
CA SER A 2 43.82 -53.29 -13.31
C SER A 2 44.27 -53.16 -14.78
N LEU A 3 44.46 -51.99 -15.40
CA LEU A 3 44.38 -50.59 -14.93
C LEU A 3 44.12 -49.61 -16.11
N MET A 4 43.69 -48.39 -15.79
CA MET A 4 43.88 -47.07 -16.48
C MET A 4 44.83 -47.02 -17.71
N THR A 5 44.71 -46.17 -18.75
CA THR A 5 44.31 -44.75 -18.94
C THR A 5 43.97 -44.53 -20.44
N LYS A 6 43.47 -43.40 -21.00
CA LYS A 6 42.90 -42.11 -20.52
C LYS A 6 42.03 -41.54 -21.67
N THR A 7 40.87 -40.96 -21.37
CA THR A 7 40.11 -40.10 -22.31
C THR A 7 39.46 -38.96 -21.54
N MET A 8 40.01 -37.74 -21.63
CA MET A 8 39.36 -36.54 -21.10
C MET A 8 38.82 -35.69 -22.24
N SER A 9 37.49 -35.50 -22.23
CA SER A 9 36.75 -34.75 -23.23
C SER A 9 36.83 -33.24 -23.00
N LYS A 10 36.39 -32.48 -24.01
CA LYS A 10 36.38 -31.01 -24.14
C LYS A 10 35.65 -30.29 -22.98
N ALA A 11 36.31 -30.09 -21.85
CA ALA A 11 35.76 -29.41 -20.67
C ALA A 11 36.70 -28.35 -20.08
N MET A 12 37.40 -27.57 -20.94
CA MET A 12 38.45 -26.65 -20.49
C MET A 12 38.56 -25.33 -21.30
N TYR A 13 37.46 -24.84 -21.89
CA TYR A 13 37.50 -23.60 -22.70
C TYR A 13 36.29 -22.66 -22.63
N THR A 14 35.41 -22.80 -21.62
CA THR A 14 34.28 -21.86 -21.41
C THR A 14 34.03 -21.53 -19.94
N LEU A 15 35.10 -21.36 -19.15
CA LEU A 15 35.03 -20.92 -17.75
C LEU A 15 35.49 -19.46 -17.61
N LEU A 16 35.01 -18.58 -18.49
CA LEU A 16 35.40 -17.17 -18.60
C LEU A 16 34.23 -16.19 -18.82
N PHE A 17 33.00 -16.63 -18.52
CA PHE A 17 31.90 -15.69 -18.28
C PHE A 17 31.74 -15.51 -16.78
N THR A 18 32.22 -14.36 -16.31
CA THR A 18 31.87 -13.67 -15.08
C THR A 18 30.76 -14.36 -14.28
N VAL A 19 31.14 -15.04 -13.20
CA VAL A 19 30.32 -15.03 -11.98
C VAL A 19 30.37 -13.58 -11.51
N SER A 20 29.52 -12.75 -12.12
CA SER A 20 29.19 -11.46 -11.56
C SER A 20 28.71 -11.74 -10.15
N CYS A 21 29.26 -11.00 -9.20
CA CYS A 21 28.73 -10.93 -7.86
C CYS A 21 27.36 -10.23 -7.95
N MET A 22 26.33 -10.95 -8.44
CA MET A 22 25.01 -10.75 -7.90
C MET A 22 25.16 -11.13 -6.43
N LEU A 23 25.31 -10.10 -5.61
CA LEU A 23 24.92 -10.22 -4.23
C LEU A 23 23.45 -10.65 -4.24
N VAL A 24 23.24 -11.96 -4.12
CA VAL A 24 22.16 -12.46 -3.29
C VAL A 24 22.54 -11.99 -1.88
N VAL A 25 22.32 -10.70 -1.63
CA VAL A 25 22.05 -10.20 -0.30
C VAL A 25 20.97 -11.14 0.21
N VAL A 26 21.12 -11.62 1.43
CA VAL A 26 20.01 -12.21 2.16
C VAL A 26 19.05 -11.05 2.46
N GLN A 27 18.33 -10.60 1.42
CA GLN A 27 17.12 -9.81 1.60
C GLN A 27 16.22 -10.76 2.39
N GLY A 28 15.91 -10.37 3.63
CA GLY A 28 14.97 -11.12 4.44
C GLY A 28 13.69 -11.33 3.64
N LEU A 29 12.98 -12.43 3.90
CA LEU A 29 11.65 -12.64 3.34
C LEU A 29 10.69 -11.69 4.06
N PHE A 30 10.80 -10.40 3.74
CA PHE A 30 10.01 -9.33 4.32
C PHE A 30 8.61 -9.40 3.72
N HIS A 31 7.60 -9.29 4.56
CA HIS A 31 6.19 -9.28 4.17
C HIS A 31 5.62 -7.86 4.03
N SER A 32 6.41 -6.83 4.38
CA SER A 32 5.95 -5.44 4.38
C SER A 32 7.08 -4.41 4.26
N CYS A 33 6.77 -3.20 3.79
CA CYS A 33 7.67 -2.05 3.88
C CYS A 33 8.04 -1.71 5.33
N LYS A 34 7.15 -1.98 6.29
CA LYS A 34 7.43 -1.80 7.72
C LYS A 34 8.60 -2.67 8.19
N GLU A 35 8.64 -3.95 7.79
CA GLU A 35 9.74 -4.85 8.14
C GLU A 35 11.06 -4.43 7.49
N ILE A 36 11.03 -4.01 6.22
CA ILE A 36 12.20 -3.45 5.53
C ILE A 36 12.79 -2.26 6.33
N TYR A 37 11.92 -1.34 6.76
CA TYR A 37 12.34 -0.18 7.54
C TYR A 37 12.82 -0.55 8.95
N ALA A 38 12.13 -1.48 9.62
CA ALA A 38 12.50 -1.94 10.96
C ALA A 38 13.85 -2.67 10.98
N ASN A 39 14.17 -3.42 9.92
CA ASN A 39 15.47 -4.07 9.74
C ASN A 39 16.58 -3.09 9.34
N ASN A 40 16.26 -2.01 8.61
CA ASN A 40 17.21 -0.96 8.26
C ASN A 40 16.54 0.42 8.17
N PRO A 41 16.60 1.24 9.25
CA PRO A 41 16.04 2.59 9.27
C PRO A 41 16.70 3.60 8.30
N HIS A 42 17.80 3.20 7.62
CA HIS A 42 18.41 3.97 6.54
C HIS A 42 17.91 3.56 5.14
N SER A 43 16.86 2.74 5.05
CA SER A 43 16.21 2.38 3.79
C SER A 43 15.66 3.62 3.08
N VAL A 44 15.93 3.73 1.79
CA VAL A 44 15.53 4.87 0.95
C VAL A 44 14.19 4.61 0.28
N SER A 45 13.40 5.65 -0.01
CA SER A 45 12.14 5.47 -0.74
C SER A 45 12.40 4.90 -2.14
N GLY A 46 11.65 3.89 -2.55
CA GLY A 46 11.92 3.19 -3.79
C GLY A 46 11.11 1.91 -3.98
N VAL A 47 11.48 1.16 -5.03
CA VAL A 47 10.85 -0.12 -5.38
C VAL A 47 11.54 -1.27 -4.65
N TYR A 48 10.74 -2.15 -4.06
CA TYR A 48 11.16 -3.31 -3.28
C TYR A 48 10.36 -4.56 -3.70
N GLU A 49 10.95 -5.73 -3.50
CA GLU A 49 10.25 -7.02 -3.55
C GLU A 49 9.94 -7.46 -2.13
N ILE A 50 8.71 -7.92 -1.89
CA ILE A 50 8.24 -8.49 -0.63
C ILE A 50 7.49 -9.80 -0.90
N MET A 51 7.36 -10.64 0.12
CA MET A 51 6.73 -11.94 0.02
C MET A 51 5.28 -11.88 0.52
N ASN A 52 4.36 -12.58 -0.17
CA ASN A 52 3.05 -12.86 0.42
C ASN A 52 3.14 -14.04 1.41
N ARG A 53 2.04 -14.35 2.11
CA ARG A 53 2.01 -15.43 3.12
C ARG A 53 2.19 -16.84 2.54
N LYS A 54 2.09 -16.99 1.22
CA LYS A 54 2.38 -18.24 0.47
C LYS A 54 3.85 -18.33 0.01
N GLN A 55 4.67 -17.34 0.36
CA GLN A 55 6.06 -17.21 -0.11
C GLN A 55 6.16 -16.98 -1.63
N GLU A 56 5.19 -16.26 -2.19
CA GLU A 56 5.23 -15.76 -3.57
C GLU A 56 5.69 -14.29 -3.55
N PRO A 57 6.73 -13.90 -4.31
CA PRO A 57 7.22 -12.53 -4.35
C PRO A 57 6.27 -11.60 -5.12
N PHE A 58 6.17 -10.34 -4.68
CA PHE A 58 5.52 -9.26 -5.42
C PHE A 58 6.18 -7.90 -5.15
N THR A 59 6.04 -7.00 -6.12
CA THR A 59 6.67 -5.68 -6.06
C THR A 59 5.79 -4.66 -5.35
N VAL A 60 6.42 -3.85 -4.50
CA VAL A 60 5.84 -2.66 -3.86
C VAL A 60 6.76 -1.45 -4.04
N TYR A 61 6.20 -0.26 -3.92
CA TYR A 61 6.97 0.96 -3.67
C TYR A 61 6.80 1.31 -2.18
N CYS A 62 7.92 1.43 -1.48
CA CYS A 62 7.96 1.89 -0.10
C CYS A 62 8.36 3.36 -0.08
N ASP A 63 7.47 4.23 0.42
CA ASP A 63 7.77 5.65 0.61
C ASP A 63 8.05 5.94 2.09
N PHE A 64 9.32 5.99 2.46
CA PHE A 64 9.79 6.09 3.85
C PHE A 64 9.92 7.54 4.35
N TYR A 65 9.56 7.73 5.61
CA TYR A 65 9.74 8.95 6.40
C TYR A 65 10.39 8.54 7.75
N ALA A 66 10.56 9.46 8.70
CA ALA A 66 11.36 9.22 9.91
C ALA A 66 10.72 8.19 10.89
N ASP A 67 9.39 8.19 10.98
CA ASP A 67 8.59 7.43 11.94
C ASP A 67 7.42 6.69 11.25
N TYR A 68 7.39 6.69 9.91
CA TYR A 68 6.30 6.11 9.13
C TYR A 68 6.65 5.88 7.66
N GLY A 69 5.73 5.28 6.91
CA GLY A 69 5.73 5.33 5.46
C GLY A 69 4.39 4.99 4.82
N TYR A 70 4.42 4.89 3.49
CA TYR A 70 3.31 4.37 2.69
C TYR A 70 3.78 3.23 1.80
N THR A 71 2.99 2.17 1.74
CA THR A 71 3.16 1.04 0.81
C THR A 71 2.24 1.24 -0.39
N TYR A 72 2.79 1.26 -1.61
CA TYR A 72 2.01 1.20 -2.85
C TYR A 72 2.27 -0.15 -3.52
N VAL A 73 1.22 -0.84 -3.98
CA VAL A 73 1.33 -2.14 -4.67
C VAL A 73 1.45 -1.91 -6.18
N ILE A 74 2.27 -2.69 -6.88
CA ILE A 74 2.36 -2.63 -8.35
C ILE A 74 1.05 -3.11 -9.00
N ASN A 75 0.65 -2.55 -10.14
CA ASN A 75 -0.60 -2.93 -10.83
C ASN A 75 -0.48 -4.26 -11.61
N THR A 76 0.74 -4.76 -11.83
CA THR A 76 1.03 -5.97 -12.63
C THR A 76 1.12 -7.26 -11.83
N THR A 77 1.07 -7.22 -10.49
CA THR A 77 1.23 -8.45 -9.68
C THR A 77 0.03 -9.37 -9.86
N SER A 78 0.32 -10.64 -10.15
CA SER A 78 -0.66 -11.70 -10.37
C SER A 78 -0.84 -12.64 -9.17
N VAL A 79 -0.08 -12.41 -8.09
CA VAL A 79 -0.17 -13.21 -6.84
C VAL A 79 -1.12 -12.58 -5.83
N GLN A 80 -1.51 -13.33 -4.80
CA GLN A 80 -2.34 -12.81 -3.73
C GLN A 80 -1.60 -11.71 -2.95
N VAL A 81 -2.24 -10.55 -2.76
CA VAL A 81 -1.74 -9.46 -1.92
C VAL A 81 -2.37 -9.58 -0.52
N ASP A 82 -1.56 -9.90 0.49
CA ASP A 82 -2.01 -9.96 1.88
C ASP A 82 -2.07 -8.53 2.48
N ILE A 83 -3.05 -7.74 2.03
CA ILE A 83 -3.16 -6.29 2.28
C ILE A 83 -3.10 -5.90 3.76
N ALA A 84 -3.52 -6.79 4.66
CA ALA A 84 -3.48 -6.58 6.11
C ALA A 84 -2.06 -6.46 6.69
N ASP A 85 -1.04 -6.96 5.97
CA ASP A 85 0.36 -6.86 6.37
C ASP A 85 1.01 -5.55 5.89
N LEU A 86 0.32 -4.79 5.01
CA LEU A 86 0.87 -3.60 4.34
C LEU A 86 0.54 -2.26 5.02
N TYR A 87 -0.26 -2.27 6.09
CA TYR A 87 -0.65 -1.08 6.86
C TYR A 87 -0.67 -1.34 8.37
N THR A 88 -0.58 -0.27 9.16
CA THR A 88 -0.83 -0.29 10.62
C THR A 88 -1.90 0.70 11.07
N SER A 89 -2.25 1.67 10.23
CA SER A 89 -3.25 2.68 10.53
C SER A 89 -4.34 2.75 9.47
N THR A 90 -5.56 2.98 9.93
CA THR A 90 -6.78 3.14 9.14
C THR A 90 -7.38 4.55 9.28
N ALA A 91 -6.63 5.48 9.87
CA ALA A 91 -7.05 6.87 10.04
C ALA A 91 -7.11 7.63 8.70
N HIS A 92 -6.15 7.35 7.81
CA HIS A 92 -6.05 7.97 6.49
C HIS A 92 -5.34 7.05 5.49
N ALA A 93 -5.54 7.32 4.22
CA ALA A 93 -4.80 6.74 3.10
C ALA A 93 -4.13 7.87 2.30
N MET A 94 -3.08 7.56 1.54
CA MET A 94 -2.57 8.48 0.51
C MET A 94 -3.06 8.01 -0.85
N ILE A 95 -3.73 8.85 -1.63
CA ILE A 95 -3.95 8.57 -3.05
C ILE A 95 -2.98 9.44 -3.85
N ARG A 96 -2.14 8.80 -4.68
CA ARG A 96 -1.37 9.47 -5.73
C ARG A 96 -2.10 9.32 -7.05
N HIS A 97 -2.17 10.38 -7.86
CA HIS A 97 -2.65 10.28 -9.24
C HIS A 97 -1.59 10.75 -10.22
N ILE A 98 -1.66 10.23 -11.44
CA ILE A 98 -0.83 10.65 -12.57
C ILE A 98 -1.72 11.24 -13.66
N ASN A 99 -1.36 12.43 -14.16
CA ASN A 99 -2.11 13.10 -15.22
C ASN A 99 -1.62 12.72 -16.62
N VAL A 100 -2.36 13.14 -17.66
CA VAL A 100 -2.06 12.84 -19.07
C VAL A 100 -0.69 13.33 -19.59
N VAL A 101 0.03 14.17 -18.83
CA VAL A 101 1.40 14.63 -19.14
C VAL A 101 2.46 14.10 -18.15
N GLY A 102 2.10 13.12 -17.32
CA GLY A 102 3.02 12.44 -16.39
C GLY A 102 3.35 13.21 -15.11
N ILE A 103 2.64 14.30 -14.80
CA ILE A 103 2.74 14.99 -13.51
C ILE A 103 1.97 14.19 -12.46
N GLN A 104 2.58 14.03 -11.28
CA GLN A 104 1.97 13.34 -10.16
C GLN A 104 1.69 14.29 -8.99
N LYS A 105 0.53 14.09 -8.36
CA LYS A 105 0.09 14.80 -7.15
C LYS A 105 -0.49 13.81 -6.14
N GLU A 106 -0.52 14.19 -4.87
CA GLU A 106 -0.99 13.35 -3.76
C GLU A 106 -2.04 14.01 -2.87
N SER A 107 -2.95 13.19 -2.38
CA SER A 107 -4.08 13.58 -1.54
C SER A 107 -4.21 12.64 -0.35
N LYS A 108 -4.10 13.18 0.86
CA LYS A 108 -4.39 12.44 2.08
C LYS A 108 -5.90 12.31 2.20
N MET A 109 -6.41 11.11 1.98
CA MET A 109 -7.81 10.74 2.08
C MET A 109 -8.14 10.33 3.51
N GLU A 110 -9.16 10.93 4.08
CA GLU A 110 -9.58 10.79 5.47
C GLU A 110 -11.08 10.52 5.55
N GLN A 111 -11.53 10.00 6.69
CA GLN A 111 -12.94 9.98 7.04
C GLN A 111 -13.44 11.40 7.34
N ILE A 112 -14.70 11.72 7.00
CA ILE A 112 -15.28 13.04 7.32
C ILE A 112 -15.44 13.24 8.83
N SER A 113 -15.42 14.49 9.29
CA SER A 113 -15.41 14.81 10.73
C SER A 113 -16.56 14.13 11.50
N THR A 114 -17.77 14.13 10.92
CA THR A 114 -18.99 13.49 11.43
C THR A 114 -18.82 11.99 11.73
N TYR A 115 -17.99 11.30 10.94
CA TYR A 115 -17.75 9.86 11.05
C TYR A 115 -16.33 9.51 11.50
N SER A 116 -15.54 10.48 11.99
CA SER A 116 -14.12 10.34 12.39
C SER A 116 -13.76 9.15 13.32
N LYS A 117 -14.74 8.46 13.92
CA LYS A 117 -14.56 7.22 14.71
C LYS A 117 -14.74 5.93 13.89
N ILE A 118 -15.16 6.01 12.64
CA ILE A 118 -15.29 4.91 11.69
C ILE A 118 -13.97 4.85 10.90
N PRO A 119 -13.15 3.80 11.09
CA PRO A 119 -11.89 3.66 10.36
C PRO A 119 -12.14 3.45 8.87
N LEU A 120 -11.19 3.87 8.03
CA LEU A 120 -11.17 3.47 6.63
C LEU A 120 -10.94 1.96 6.51
N SER A 121 -11.53 1.32 5.50
CA SER A 121 -11.37 -0.11 5.25
C SER A 121 -10.51 -0.35 4.01
N PHE A 122 -9.41 -1.07 4.20
CA PHE A 122 -8.54 -1.55 3.12
C PHE A 122 -8.79 -3.04 2.88
N GLN A 123 -9.12 -3.43 1.64
CA GLN A 123 -9.40 -4.82 1.29
C GLN A 123 -8.78 -5.20 -0.07
N TYR A 124 -8.46 -6.49 -0.26
CA TYR A 124 -7.93 -7.04 -1.52
C TYR A 124 -8.93 -8.05 -2.11
N ASN A 125 -9.40 -7.77 -3.32
CA ASN A 125 -10.37 -8.55 -4.08
C ASN A 125 -11.65 -8.94 -3.30
N THR A 126 -12.03 -8.13 -2.32
CA THR A 126 -13.22 -8.28 -1.49
C THR A 126 -13.73 -6.92 -1.02
N HIS A 127 -14.97 -6.87 -0.58
CA HIS A 127 -15.70 -5.67 -0.13
C HIS A 127 -16.62 -6.03 1.06
N ALA A 128 -16.13 -6.87 1.96
CA ALA A 128 -16.88 -7.37 3.12
C ALA A 128 -17.37 -6.20 4.00
N GLY A 129 -18.69 -6.07 4.13
CA GLY A 129 -19.35 -4.99 4.89
C GLY A 129 -19.56 -3.68 4.11
N TYR A 130 -19.10 -3.59 2.87
CA TYR A 130 -19.19 -2.41 2.00
C TYR A 130 -19.92 -2.73 0.69
N ALA A 131 -20.20 -1.71 -0.10
CA ALA A 131 -20.91 -1.87 -1.37
C ALA A 131 -20.01 -2.39 -2.49
N ASN A 132 -20.57 -3.22 -3.37
CA ASN A 132 -19.84 -3.86 -4.45
C ASN A 132 -19.28 -2.81 -5.44
N PRO A 133 -17.99 -2.90 -5.84
CA PRO A 133 -17.47 -2.15 -6.97
C PRO A 133 -18.23 -2.49 -8.25
N TYR A 134 -18.69 -1.52 -9.02
CA TYR A 134 -19.49 -1.70 -10.22
C TYR A 134 -18.78 -2.57 -11.27
N ASN A 135 -17.47 -2.37 -11.46
CA ASN A 135 -16.67 -3.13 -12.43
C ASN A 135 -16.08 -4.46 -11.90
N HIS A 136 -16.41 -4.88 -10.66
CA HIS A 136 -15.72 -6.00 -9.99
C HIS A 136 -15.78 -7.35 -10.72
N GLN A 137 -16.80 -7.61 -11.53
CA GLN A 137 -17.01 -8.92 -12.15
C GLN A 137 -16.04 -9.20 -13.31
N GLN A 138 -15.55 -8.16 -13.97
CA GLN A 138 -14.68 -8.28 -15.14
C GLN A 138 -13.25 -7.77 -14.88
N MET A 139 -13.06 -6.75 -14.02
CA MET A 139 -11.76 -6.08 -13.83
C MET A 139 -10.96 -6.60 -12.62
N ALA A 140 -11.47 -7.60 -11.90
CA ALA A 140 -10.81 -8.19 -10.73
C ALA A 140 -9.44 -8.83 -11.08
N PRO A 141 -8.48 -8.90 -10.14
CA PRO A 141 -8.57 -8.44 -8.74
C PRO A 141 -8.56 -6.91 -8.59
N TYR A 142 -8.75 -6.41 -7.37
CA TYR A 142 -8.75 -4.98 -7.05
C TYR A 142 -8.28 -4.71 -5.62
N LEU A 143 -7.73 -3.52 -5.37
CA LEU A 143 -7.63 -2.93 -4.04
C LEU A 143 -8.89 -2.10 -3.76
N TYR A 144 -9.37 -2.12 -2.54
CA TYR A 144 -10.59 -1.43 -2.11
C TYR A 144 -10.29 -0.50 -0.93
N LEU A 145 -10.72 0.76 -1.06
CA LEU A 145 -10.78 1.76 0.01
C LEU A 145 -12.26 2.07 0.29
N GLY A 146 -12.79 1.55 1.41
CA GLY A 146 -14.13 1.87 1.90
C GLY A 146 -14.11 3.01 2.91
N PHE A 147 -15.00 3.98 2.73
CA PHE A 147 -15.20 5.08 3.70
C PHE A 147 -16.32 4.74 4.69
N LEU A 148 -17.53 4.40 4.22
CA LEU A 148 -18.66 4.05 5.09
C LEU A 148 -19.19 2.65 4.79
N PRO A 149 -19.39 1.79 5.81
CA PRO A 149 -20.00 0.48 5.61
C PRO A 149 -21.47 0.62 5.22
N VAL A 150 -22.01 -0.41 4.57
CA VAL A 150 -23.41 -0.46 4.07
C VAL A 150 -24.41 -0.07 5.16
N SER A 151 -24.20 -0.56 6.38
CA SER A 151 -25.06 -0.29 7.56
C SER A 151 -25.14 1.19 7.95
N VAL A 152 -24.19 2.03 7.54
CA VAL A 152 -24.19 3.48 7.75
C VAL A 152 -24.62 4.22 6.48
N ALA A 153 -24.12 3.79 5.32
CA ALA A 153 -24.32 4.47 4.04
C ALA A 153 -25.78 4.43 3.52
N GLN A 154 -26.60 3.46 3.92
CA GLN A 154 -27.99 3.36 3.42
C GLN A 154 -28.99 4.34 4.09
N ASN A 155 -28.58 5.05 5.15
CA ASN A 155 -29.52 5.79 6.02
C ASN A 155 -29.89 7.22 5.57
N ARG A 156 -29.69 7.57 4.29
CA ARG A 156 -29.99 8.91 3.72
C ARG A 156 -29.41 10.09 4.52
N ASN A 157 -28.19 9.90 5.01
CA ASN A 157 -27.45 10.85 5.83
C ASN A 157 -26.48 11.68 4.98
N GLN A 158 -25.86 12.69 5.61
CA GLN A 158 -24.73 13.39 5.02
C GLN A 158 -23.52 12.46 4.98
N GLN A 159 -22.84 12.40 3.84
CA GLN A 159 -21.73 11.51 3.53
C GLN A 159 -20.68 12.27 2.72
N GLY A 160 -19.57 11.60 2.40
CA GLY A 160 -18.51 12.16 1.59
C GLY A 160 -17.16 11.60 2.00
N TYR A 161 -16.11 12.37 1.76
CA TYR A 161 -14.76 12.04 2.17
C TYR A 161 -14.02 13.34 2.53
N ARG A 162 -12.92 13.20 3.28
CA ARG A 162 -12.08 14.33 3.69
C ARG A 162 -10.75 14.27 2.95
N VAL A 163 -10.27 15.43 2.48
CA VAL A 163 -8.99 15.55 1.75
C VAL A 163 -8.14 16.58 2.45
N ASN A 164 -6.91 16.23 2.80
CA ASN A 164 -5.91 17.16 3.32
C ASN A 164 -6.44 18.03 4.50
N GLY A 165 -7.32 17.47 5.34
CA GLY A 165 -7.94 18.19 6.45
C GLY A 165 -9.22 19.00 6.14
N VAL A 166 -9.85 18.82 4.96
CA VAL A 166 -11.11 19.50 4.58
C VAL A 166 -12.18 18.48 4.19
N ASP A 167 -13.40 18.60 4.74
CA ASP A 167 -14.52 17.71 4.44
C ASP A 167 -15.24 18.12 3.15
N TYR A 168 -15.41 17.19 2.22
CA TYR A 168 -16.21 17.35 1.00
C TYR A 168 -17.44 16.45 1.10
N LEU A 169 -18.62 17.06 1.01
CA LEU A 169 -19.86 16.50 1.54
C LEU A 169 -21.00 16.50 0.53
N PHE A 170 -21.84 15.47 0.61
CA PHE A 170 -23.14 15.38 -0.07
C PHE A 170 -24.19 14.79 0.89
N THR A 171 -25.46 14.84 0.50
CA THR A 171 -26.54 14.13 1.20
C THR A 171 -27.00 12.97 0.35
N ASN A 172 -26.92 11.76 0.90
CA ASN A 172 -27.42 10.55 0.23
C ASN A 172 -28.94 10.62 0.13
N CYS A 173 -29.47 10.61 -1.09
CA CYS A 173 -30.86 10.97 -1.36
C CYS A 173 -31.77 9.76 -1.63
N ASP A 174 -31.20 8.60 -1.94
CA ASP A 174 -31.91 7.40 -2.43
C ASP A 174 -31.71 6.14 -1.57
N SER A 175 -30.81 6.16 -0.58
CA SER A 175 -30.35 4.99 0.21
C SER A 175 -29.34 4.07 -0.51
N ASN A 176 -28.73 4.51 -1.62
CA ASN A 176 -27.67 3.76 -2.27
C ASN A 176 -26.44 3.62 -1.34
N PRO A 177 -25.90 2.42 -1.10
CA PRO A 177 -24.84 2.19 -0.11
C PRO A 177 -23.42 2.59 -0.53
N ASN A 178 -23.20 3.12 -1.73
CA ASN A 178 -21.85 3.32 -2.28
C ASN A 178 -21.08 4.38 -1.49
N SER A 179 -19.86 4.06 -1.07
CA SER A 179 -18.98 4.95 -0.32
C SER A 179 -17.53 4.42 -0.38
N TYR A 180 -16.95 4.38 -1.59
CA TYR A 180 -15.68 3.71 -1.85
C TYR A 180 -14.86 4.27 -3.01
N PHE A 181 -13.60 3.84 -3.03
CA PHE A 181 -12.64 3.94 -4.13
C PHE A 181 -12.12 2.52 -4.42
N ALA A 182 -12.17 2.05 -5.66
CA ALA A 182 -11.68 0.72 -6.05
C ALA A 182 -10.64 0.84 -7.18
N PHE A 183 -9.51 0.15 -7.05
CA PHE A 183 -8.35 0.22 -7.93
C PHE A 183 -8.12 -1.16 -8.57
N TYR A 184 -8.25 -1.26 -9.89
CA TYR A 184 -8.32 -2.54 -10.59
C TYR A 184 -6.99 -2.94 -11.22
N PHE A 185 -6.58 -4.18 -10.99
CA PHE A 185 -5.41 -4.78 -11.63
C PHE A 185 -5.67 -5.08 -13.12
N ASN A 186 -6.90 -5.46 -13.46
CA ASN A 186 -7.42 -5.58 -14.83
C ASN A 186 -6.48 -6.24 -15.86
N HIS A 187 -5.80 -7.34 -15.49
CA HIS A 187 -4.74 -7.97 -16.30
C HIS A 187 -5.13 -8.42 -17.72
N ASN A 188 -6.43 -8.45 -18.03
CA ASN A 188 -6.97 -8.83 -19.34
C ASN A 188 -7.42 -7.61 -20.17
N ASP A 189 -7.09 -6.38 -19.75
CA ASP A 189 -7.43 -5.12 -20.42
C ASP A 189 -8.93 -4.95 -20.73
N HIS A 190 -9.81 -5.41 -19.83
CA HIS A 190 -11.25 -5.24 -20.02
C HIS A 190 -11.62 -3.76 -19.98
N LEU A 191 -12.49 -3.34 -20.89
CA LEU A 191 -13.03 -1.98 -20.94
C LEU A 191 -14.02 -1.76 -19.78
N PRO A 192 -13.92 -0.67 -19.01
CA PRO A 192 -14.83 -0.40 -17.91
C PRO A 192 -16.25 -0.16 -18.41
N ILE A 193 -17.23 -0.72 -17.69
CA ILE A 193 -18.64 -0.39 -17.84
C ILE A 193 -18.84 0.99 -17.23
N ASN A 194 -19.27 1.94 -18.06
CA ASN A 194 -19.67 3.27 -17.60
C ASN A 194 -21.11 3.21 -17.05
N TYR A 195 -21.31 3.77 -15.85
CA TYR A 195 -22.61 3.87 -15.18
C TYR A 195 -23.63 4.76 -15.92
N GLY A 196 -23.21 5.51 -16.95
CA GLY A 196 -24.07 6.22 -17.88
C GLY A 196 -24.02 7.73 -17.74
N ARG A 197 -24.98 8.44 -18.36
CA ARG A 197 -24.98 9.91 -18.45
C ARG A 197 -25.54 10.58 -17.19
N CYS A 198 -24.93 10.31 -16.03
CA CYS A 198 -25.22 10.99 -14.77
C CYS A 198 -23.95 11.14 -13.93
N CYS A 199 -24.10 11.85 -12.81
CA CYS A 199 -23.30 11.59 -11.60
C CYS A 199 -21.84 12.11 -11.60
N ASP A 200 -21.46 12.95 -12.57
CA ASP A 200 -20.39 13.92 -12.37
C ASP A 200 -20.83 15.01 -11.38
N SER A 201 -20.04 15.21 -10.34
CA SER A 201 -20.22 16.24 -9.32
C SER A 201 -18.85 16.79 -8.91
N THR A 202 -18.80 17.97 -8.31
CA THR A 202 -17.54 18.53 -7.80
C THR A 202 -16.86 17.59 -6.81
N LEU A 203 -17.67 16.88 -5.99
CA LEU A 203 -17.24 15.85 -5.07
C LEU A 203 -16.47 14.71 -5.77
N MET A 204 -16.69 14.42 -7.05
CA MET A 204 -15.89 13.38 -7.75
C MET A 204 -14.48 13.85 -8.11
N HIS A 205 -14.26 15.17 -8.12
CA HIS A 205 -13.04 15.85 -8.54
C HIS A 205 -12.26 16.51 -7.39
N ASP A 206 -12.89 16.74 -6.23
CA ASP A 206 -12.29 17.48 -5.11
C ASP A 206 -10.97 16.89 -4.61
N TRP A 207 -10.81 15.55 -4.61
CA TRP A 207 -9.55 14.88 -4.28
C TRP A 207 -8.40 15.12 -5.28
N ILE A 208 -8.69 15.59 -6.50
CA ILE A 208 -7.69 15.96 -7.51
C ILE A 208 -7.38 17.46 -7.40
N THR A 209 -8.44 18.28 -7.36
CA THR A 209 -8.36 19.75 -7.28
C THR A 209 -7.54 20.21 -6.07
N HIS A 210 -7.65 19.52 -4.94
CA HIS A 210 -6.98 19.88 -3.69
C HIS A 210 -5.73 19.04 -3.40
N ALA A 211 -5.20 18.34 -4.41
CA ALA A 211 -3.99 17.52 -4.29
C ALA A 211 -2.70 18.35 -4.25
N HIS A 212 -1.75 17.92 -3.42
CA HIS A 212 -0.44 18.54 -3.27
C HIS A 212 0.56 18.03 -4.32
N ASP A 213 1.54 18.87 -4.68
CA ASP A 213 2.60 18.50 -5.62
C ASP A 213 3.61 17.54 -4.99
N ILE A 214 3.95 16.46 -5.70
CA ILE A 214 4.99 15.52 -5.29
C ILE A 214 6.35 15.99 -5.87
N PRO A 215 7.46 15.98 -5.10
CA PRO A 215 8.79 16.18 -5.66
C PRO A 215 9.15 15.06 -6.64
N LYS A 216 9.63 15.39 -7.86
CA LYS A 216 9.98 14.40 -8.91
C LYS A 216 10.78 13.17 -8.44
N PRO A 217 11.77 13.26 -7.52
CA PRO A 217 12.48 12.08 -7.02
C PRO A 217 11.62 11.07 -6.23
N ARG A 218 10.42 11.45 -5.78
CA ARG A 218 9.44 10.58 -5.09
C ARG A 218 8.27 10.17 -5.99
N TYR A 219 8.35 10.43 -7.30
CA TYR A 219 7.36 9.94 -8.25
C TYR A 219 7.34 8.41 -8.24
N LEU A 220 6.14 7.83 -8.28
CA LEU A 220 5.95 6.41 -8.49
C LEU A 220 6.25 6.08 -9.97
N PRO A 221 6.82 4.91 -10.28
CA PRO A 221 6.82 4.39 -11.65
C PRO A 221 5.38 4.24 -12.21
N PRO A 222 5.14 4.40 -13.54
CA PRO A 222 3.80 4.32 -14.14
C PRO A 222 3.02 3.04 -13.82
N GLU A 223 3.71 1.92 -13.65
CA GLU A 223 3.20 0.59 -13.28
C GLU A 223 2.62 0.50 -11.85
N PHE A 224 2.62 1.58 -11.07
CA PHE A 224 1.91 1.66 -9.79
C PHE A 224 0.54 2.35 -9.90
N PHE A 225 0.18 2.90 -11.06
CA PHE A 225 -1.11 3.56 -11.26
C PHE A 225 -2.14 2.61 -11.85
N PHE A 226 -3.27 2.49 -11.17
CA PHE A 226 -4.37 1.62 -11.54
C PHE A 226 -5.44 2.42 -12.28
N PHE A 227 -6.18 1.75 -13.18
CA PHE A 227 -7.53 2.18 -13.47
C PHE A 227 -8.36 2.08 -12.18
N PHE A 228 -9.23 3.04 -11.93
CA PHE A 228 -10.03 3.10 -10.70
C PHE A 228 -11.47 3.51 -10.97
N GLU A 229 -12.35 3.21 -10.03
CA GLU A 229 -13.66 3.84 -9.91
C GLU A 229 -13.83 4.45 -8.51
N LEU A 230 -14.46 5.63 -8.47
CA LEU A 230 -14.94 6.30 -7.27
C LEU A 230 -16.46 6.27 -7.30
N HIS A 231 -17.10 5.80 -6.22
CA HIS A 231 -18.56 5.74 -6.13
C HIS A 231 -19.07 6.18 -4.76
N MET A 232 -19.94 7.18 -4.78
CA MET A 232 -20.62 7.77 -3.62
C MET A 232 -22.13 7.75 -3.87
N GLY A 233 -22.91 7.21 -2.93
CA GLY A 233 -24.29 6.80 -3.15
C GLY A 233 -25.22 7.88 -3.69
N GLY A 234 -25.97 7.56 -4.75
CA GLY A 234 -27.03 8.41 -5.30
C GLY A 234 -26.53 9.80 -5.68
N CYS A 235 -27.00 10.82 -4.96
CA CYS A 235 -26.63 12.23 -5.17
C CYS A 235 -25.17 12.58 -4.83
N GLY A 236 -24.32 11.60 -4.48
CA GLY A 236 -22.87 11.78 -4.33
C GLY A 236 -22.16 11.85 -5.68
N GLY A 237 -22.08 10.71 -6.38
CA GLY A 237 -21.51 10.64 -7.73
C GLY A 237 -20.88 9.30 -8.08
N TYR A 238 -20.52 9.15 -9.35
CA TYR A 238 -19.70 8.05 -9.87
C TYR A 238 -18.67 8.64 -10.82
N ALA A 239 -17.41 8.21 -10.71
CA ALA A 239 -16.35 8.68 -11.59
C ALA A 239 -15.32 7.61 -11.92
N ILE A 240 -14.95 7.59 -13.21
CA ILE A 240 -13.88 6.77 -13.79
C ILE A 240 -13.02 7.62 -14.74
N PRO A 241 -11.71 7.37 -14.82
CA PRO A 241 -10.87 7.91 -15.89
C PRO A 241 -11.08 7.11 -17.20
N PRO A 242 -10.79 7.67 -18.38
CA PRO A 242 -10.74 9.10 -18.68
C PRO A 242 -12.15 9.68 -18.95
N THR A 243 -13.24 8.95 -18.64
CA THR A 243 -14.60 9.31 -19.13
C THR A 243 -15.27 10.42 -18.34
N ILE A 244 -15.00 10.53 -17.05
CA ILE A 244 -15.50 11.63 -16.20
C ILE A 244 -14.30 12.46 -15.72
N ILE A 245 -13.26 11.78 -15.23
CA ILE A 245 -12.01 12.44 -14.82
C ILE A 245 -11.06 12.43 -16.04
N HIS A 246 -11.18 13.42 -16.91
CA HIS A 246 -10.46 13.47 -18.19
C HIS A 246 -8.94 13.62 -18.06
N ASP A 247 -8.46 14.38 -17.06
CA ASP A 247 -7.04 14.72 -16.94
C ASP A 247 -6.20 13.66 -16.21
N VAL A 248 -6.82 12.64 -15.59
CA VAL A 248 -6.14 11.59 -14.83
C VAL A 248 -6.06 10.30 -15.63
N GLN A 249 -4.85 9.73 -15.76
CA GLN A 249 -4.63 8.42 -16.39
C GLN A 249 -4.84 7.25 -15.41
N GLY A 250 -4.52 7.45 -14.13
CA GLY A 250 -4.70 6.44 -13.10
C GLY A 250 -4.35 6.94 -11.71
N ALA A 251 -4.63 6.10 -10.71
CA ALA A 251 -4.41 6.40 -9.29
C ALA A 251 -3.77 5.21 -8.56
N ALA A 252 -2.99 5.50 -7.51
CA ALA A 252 -2.28 4.52 -6.69
C ALA A 252 -2.68 4.68 -5.23
N LEU A 253 -3.01 3.57 -4.56
CA LEU A 253 -3.37 3.55 -3.14
C LEU A 253 -2.13 3.34 -2.26
N GLY A 254 -1.78 4.36 -1.48
CA GLY A 254 -0.73 4.35 -0.48
C GLY A 254 -1.28 3.96 0.89
N LEU A 255 -0.92 2.76 1.33
CA LEU A 255 -1.33 2.16 2.59
C LEU A 255 -0.40 2.62 3.72
N ARG A 256 -0.97 3.22 4.76
CA ARG A 256 -0.21 3.83 5.87
C ARG A 256 0.37 2.79 6.82
N PHE A 257 1.68 2.77 6.98
CA PHE A 257 2.32 2.12 8.13
C PHE A 257 3.08 3.13 9.00
N ASP A 258 3.08 2.85 10.29
CA ASP A 258 3.77 3.58 11.34
C ASP A 258 4.89 2.70 11.89
N TYR A 259 6.01 3.32 12.24
CA TYR A 259 7.14 2.66 12.87
C TYR A 259 7.32 3.22 14.28
N ASP A 260 6.82 2.47 15.26
CA ASP A 260 7.15 2.71 16.66
C ASP A 260 8.45 1.96 16.98
N ASN A 261 9.50 2.69 17.34
CA ASN A 261 10.82 2.12 17.60
C ASN A 261 10.77 1.42 18.98
N PRO A 262 10.96 0.09 19.07
CA PRO A 262 10.85 -0.62 20.35
C PRO A 262 11.88 -0.15 21.40
N CYS A 263 12.99 0.47 20.98
CA CYS A 263 13.97 1.08 21.88
C CYS A 263 13.67 2.53 22.30
N ALA A 264 12.62 3.18 21.78
CA ALA A 264 12.33 4.60 22.04
C ALA A 264 12.10 4.94 23.52
N HIS A 265 11.61 3.98 24.30
CA HIS A 265 11.33 4.13 25.74
C HIS A 265 12.42 3.55 26.65
N SER A 266 13.62 3.27 26.11
CA SER A 266 14.76 2.69 26.86
C SER A 266 14.36 1.47 27.72
N PRO A 267 13.78 0.41 27.11
CA PRO A 267 13.26 -0.76 27.83
C PRO A 267 14.32 -1.60 28.54
N CYS A 268 15.62 -1.40 28.26
CA CYS A 268 16.71 -2.13 28.90
C CYS A 268 17.16 -1.40 30.18
N LEU A 269 17.05 -2.06 31.32
CA LEU A 269 17.40 -1.53 32.63
C LEU A 269 18.89 -1.68 32.94
N ASN A 270 19.32 -1.11 34.07
CA ASN A 270 20.65 -1.33 34.67
C ASN A 270 21.86 -1.09 33.73
N GLY A 271 21.70 -0.19 32.75
CA GLY A 271 22.74 0.12 31.78
C GLY A 271 22.89 -0.91 30.66
N GLY A 272 21.86 -1.73 30.39
CA GLY A 272 21.81 -2.57 29.20
C GLY A 272 21.64 -1.74 27.90
N SER A 273 22.31 -2.16 26.84
CA SER A 273 22.19 -1.57 25.51
C SER A 273 20.95 -2.10 24.80
N CYS A 274 20.15 -1.21 24.21
CA CYS A 274 18.94 -1.56 23.49
C CYS A 274 19.19 -1.65 21.98
N PHE A 275 18.76 -2.76 21.39
CA PHE A 275 18.78 -2.99 19.94
C PHE A 275 17.37 -3.38 19.46
N PRO A 276 16.83 -2.74 18.41
CA PRO A 276 15.58 -3.17 17.81
C PRO A 276 15.79 -4.47 17.01
N ASP A 277 14.90 -5.44 17.22
CA ASP A 277 14.84 -6.70 16.44
C ASP A 277 13.46 -6.78 15.76
N GLY A 278 13.34 -6.13 14.61
CA GLY A 278 12.06 -5.91 13.93
C GLY A 278 11.10 -5.09 14.79
N THR A 279 10.05 -5.73 15.32
CA THR A 279 9.11 -5.11 16.28
C THR A 279 9.43 -5.42 17.74
N HIS A 280 10.47 -6.22 18.02
CA HIS A 280 10.86 -6.62 19.37
C HIS A 280 12.05 -5.82 19.88
N THR A 281 12.25 -5.87 21.19
CA THR A 281 13.43 -5.34 21.87
C THR A 281 14.42 -6.48 22.12
N PHE A 282 15.68 -6.31 21.75
CA PHE A 282 16.80 -7.08 22.28
C PHE A 282 17.62 -6.21 23.24
N CYS A 283 17.88 -6.71 24.44
CA CYS A 283 18.72 -6.04 25.44
C CYS A 283 20.04 -6.79 25.63
N GLU A 284 21.16 -6.12 25.35
CA GLU A 284 22.49 -6.60 25.73
C GLU A 284 22.81 -6.08 27.13
N CYS A 285 22.85 -6.99 28.11
CA CYS A 285 23.00 -6.61 29.51
C CYS A 285 24.45 -6.30 29.88
N SER A 286 24.64 -5.23 30.66
CA SER A 286 25.91 -4.92 31.31
C SER A 286 26.31 -6.03 32.30
N GLU A 287 27.61 -6.14 32.57
CA GLU A 287 28.18 -7.15 33.48
C GLU A 287 27.50 -7.12 34.86
N GLY A 288 27.12 -8.30 35.36
CA GLY A 288 26.38 -8.46 36.62
C GLY A 288 24.85 -8.38 36.49
N TYR A 289 24.29 -8.24 35.29
CA TYR A 289 22.83 -8.24 35.06
C TYR A 289 22.38 -9.25 33.99
N ILE A 290 21.18 -9.79 34.18
CA ILE A 290 20.46 -10.74 33.30
C ILE A 290 18.95 -10.44 33.28
N GLY A 291 18.22 -11.13 32.43
CA GLY A 291 16.78 -10.96 32.20
C GLY A 291 16.48 -10.31 30.85
N THR A 292 15.23 -10.39 30.39
CA THR A 292 14.81 -9.88 29.07
C THR A 292 15.05 -8.37 28.94
N HIS A 293 14.99 -7.66 30.06
CA HIS A 293 15.18 -6.22 30.19
C HIS A 293 16.35 -5.88 31.12
N CYS A 294 17.28 -6.83 31.35
CA CYS A 294 18.40 -6.69 32.29
C CYS A 294 17.99 -6.34 33.72
N GLU A 295 16.79 -6.77 34.13
CA GLU A 295 16.13 -6.41 35.38
C GLU A 295 16.69 -7.12 36.63
N THR A 296 17.42 -8.22 36.45
CA THR A 296 17.89 -9.10 37.53
C THR A 296 19.41 -9.01 37.69
N ALA A 297 19.90 -8.75 38.89
CA ALA A 297 21.33 -8.83 39.20
C ALA A 297 21.79 -10.28 39.45
N VAL A 298 23.06 -10.58 39.17
CA VAL A 298 23.73 -11.90 39.33
C VAL A 298 24.58 -11.95 40.59
#